data_AF-A0A7K1Z7M4-F1
#
_entry.id   AF-A0A7K1Z7M4-F1
#
_cell.length_a   1.000
_cell.length_b   1.000
_cell.length_c   1.000
_cell.angle_alpha   90.00
_cell.angle_beta   90.00
_cell.angle_gamma   90.00
#
_symmetry.space_group_name_H-M   'P 1'
#
loop_
_entity.id
_entity.type
_entity.pdbx_description
1 polymer ?
#
loop_
_entity_poly.entity_id
_entity_poly.type
_entity_poly.pdbx_seq_one_letter_code
_entity_poly.pdbx_strand_id
1 'polypeptide(L)'
;MTAAAPLESRSSYPTADWQRRAMWIVVPLALVALQLIFAGTQLPEYLDETFSDPLDDFASWAQQNRSSNWLFTVIFRPLTSLVSTGLETIEDTLLWVPWFVIPIAIFLYTARTRAWKSAIAASLAIIYPGLVGLWDVTIETLALMGMAIVLSVALGVPIGILAAFRRGFDTAIRPVLDAMQTIPAPVYFVPMVMFFGIGPVPATLATVIYALPPVVRLTTLGIRGVAEQSVEALTMFGATRWQTLRKVQIPMALPTIMAGVT
;
A
#
# COMPACT_ATOMS: atom_id res chain seq x y z
N MET A 1 -8.37 81.54 21.36
CA MET A 1 -9.53 80.69 21.73
C MET A 1 -9.99 80.06 20.43
N THR A 2 -9.87 78.76 20.14
CA THR A 2 -9.98 77.56 20.98
C THR A 2 -9.48 76.33 20.19
N ALA A 3 -8.73 75.46 20.87
CA ALA A 3 -8.72 73.97 20.85
C ALA A 3 -8.63 73.22 19.49
N ALA A 4 -7.53 72.52 19.15
CA ALA A 4 -7.03 71.22 19.67
C ALA A 4 -7.71 69.97 19.05
N ALA A 5 -6.96 69.18 18.27
CA ALA A 5 -7.04 67.71 18.19
C ALA A 5 -5.83 67.14 17.42
N PRO A 6 -5.36 65.91 17.74
CA PRO A 6 -3.95 65.52 17.63
C PRO A 6 -3.59 64.73 16.36
N LEU A 7 -2.31 64.79 15.99
CA LEU A 7 -1.71 63.94 14.95
C LEU A 7 -1.74 62.47 15.40
N GLU A 8 -2.64 61.66 14.83
CA GLU A 8 -2.57 60.22 14.94
C GLU A 8 -1.26 59.71 14.32
N SER A 9 -0.43 59.10 15.15
CA SER A 9 0.77 58.38 14.74
C SER A 9 0.37 57.14 13.94
N ARG A 10 0.44 57.20 12.61
CA ARG A 10 0.56 56.00 11.79
C ARG A 10 2.03 55.53 11.80
N SER A 11 2.41 54.79 12.83
CA SER A 11 3.62 53.97 12.78
C SER A 11 3.37 52.83 11.78
N SER A 12 3.83 53.02 10.55
CA SER A 12 4.08 51.90 9.65
C SER A 12 5.25 51.11 10.23
N TYR A 13 5.01 49.93 10.76
CA TYR A 13 6.07 48.96 11.07
C TYR A 13 6.30 48.08 9.84
N PRO A 14 7.46 48.17 9.15
CA PRO A 14 7.81 47.26 8.07
C PRO A 14 8.86 46.27 8.57
N THR A 15 8.48 45.18 9.25
CA THR A 15 9.51 44.26 9.80
C THR A 15 9.19 42.76 9.77
N ALA A 16 8.14 42.29 9.09
CA ALA A 16 7.81 40.85 9.08
C ALA A 16 8.39 40.07 7.88
N ASP A 17 8.57 40.71 6.71
CA ASP A 17 8.93 39.99 5.48
C ASP A 17 10.42 39.63 5.39
N TRP A 18 11.30 40.50 5.91
CA TRP A 18 12.74 40.25 5.90
C TRP A 18 13.12 39.14 6.87
N GLN A 19 12.47 39.06 8.03
CA GLN A 19 12.68 37.98 9.01
C GLN A 19 12.26 36.63 8.44
N ARG A 20 11.08 36.55 7.78
CA ARG A 20 10.63 35.33 7.10
C ARG A 20 11.61 34.91 6.00
N ARG A 21 12.07 35.83 5.15
CA ARG A 21 13.03 35.53 4.07
C ARG A 21 14.42 35.16 4.59
N ALA A 22 14.88 35.77 5.67
CA ALA A 22 16.14 35.43 6.33
C ALA A 22 16.08 34.03 6.94
N MET A 23 14.96 33.61 7.54
CA MET A 23 14.80 32.25 8.08
C MET A 23 14.97 31.16 7.00
N TRP A 24 14.52 31.38 5.76
CA TRP A 24 14.71 30.43 4.65
C TRP A 24 16.18 30.23 4.25
N ILE A 25 17.08 31.13 4.62
CA ILE A 25 18.52 31.02 4.33
C ILE A 25 19.28 30.57 5.58
N VAL A 26 18.96 31.15 6.74
CA VAL A 26 19.65 30.88 8.00
C VAL A 26 19.39 29.47 8.50
N VAL A 27 18.16 28.95 8.39
CA VAL A 27 17.82 27.59 8.84
C VAL A 27 18.57 26.51 8.05
N PRO A 28 18.54 26.47 6.70
CA PRO A 28 19.31 25.47 5.96
C PRO A 28 20.82 25.66 6.13
N LEU A 29 21.32 26.89 6.23
CA LEU A 29 22.74 27.14 6.50
C LEU A 29 23.16 26.61 7.89
N ALA A 30 22.32 26.81 8.91
CA ALA A 30 22.52 26.27 10.24
C ALA A 30 22.42 24.74 10.27
N LEU A 31 21.50 24.14 9.50
CA LEU A 31 21.38 22.68 9.36
C LEU A 31 22.58 22.07 8.62
N VAL A 32 23.10 22.74 7.59
CA VAL A 32 24.34 22.32 6.89
C VAL A 32 25.54 22.47 7.81
N ALA A 33 25.64 23.57 8.57
CA ALA A 33 26.70 23.74 9.57
C ALA A 33 26.61 22.65 10.65
N LEU A 34 25.42 22.36 11.15
CA LEU A 34 25.17 21.27 12.10
C LEU A 34 25.56 19.92 11.49
N GLN A 35 25.16 19.63 10.26
CA GLN A 35 25.52 18.41 9.54
C GLN A 35 27.04 18.29 9.38
N LEU A 36 27.76 19.38 9.10
CA LEU A 36 29.23 19.37 8.96
C LEU A 36 29.94 19.20 10.30
N ILE A 37 29.38 19.76 11.39
CA ILE A 37 29.92 19.63 12.76
C ILE A 37 29.70 18.21 13.30
N PHE A 38 28.55 17.62 13.01
CA PHE A 38 28.16 16.27 13.42
C PHE A 38 28.35 15.23 12.28
N ALA A 39 29.06 15.60 11.21
CA ALA A 39 29.35 14.70 10.11
C ALA A 39 30.22 13.55 10.63
N GLY A 40 29.67 12.34 10.64
CA GLY A 40 30.39 11.14 11.09
C GLY A 40 30.23 10.80 12.57
N THR A 41 29.47 11.57 13.36
CA THR A 41 29.04 11.10 14.68
C THR A 41 27.98 10.03 14.50
N GLN A 42 28.33 8.79 14.81
CA GLN A 42 27.39 7.67 14.85
C GLN A 42 26.49 7.81 16.08
N LEU A 43 25.37 7.10 16.10
CA LEU A 43 24.54 6.99 17.30
C LEU A 43 25.44 6.56 18.47
N PRO A 44 25.30 7.19 19.66
CA PRO A 44 26.06 6.77 20.82
C PRO A 44 25.89 5.27 21.06
N GLU A 45 26.99 4.57 21.29
CA GLU A 45 27.08 3.10 21.37
C GLU A 45 26.03 2.52 22.34
N TYR A 46 25.79 3.18 23.48
CA TYR A 46 24.78 2.75 24.46
C TYR A 46 23.32 2.83 23.96
N LEU A 47 22.99 3.73 23.02
CA LEU A 47 21.66 3.79 22.40
C LEU A 47 21.51 2.71 21.33
N ASP A 48 22.58 2.38 20.62
CA ASP A 48 22.57 1.30 19.63
C ASP A 48 22.42 -0.06 20.35
N GLU A 49 23.23 -0.33 21.37
CA GLU A 49 23.14 -1.56 22.18
C GLU A 49 21.78 -1.73 22.88
N THR A 50 21.18 -0.64 23.37
CA THR A 50 19.90 -0.71 24.10
C THR A 50 18.72 -1.06 23.19
N PHE A 51 18.73 -0.63 21.93
CA PHE A 51 17.59 -0.76 21.02
C PHE A 51 17.82 -1.73 19.86
N SER A 52 19.03 -1.80 19.31
CA SER A 52 19.38 -2.63 18.16
C SER A 52 19.67 -4.07 18.58
N ASP A 53 20.47 -4.31 19.64
CA ASP A 53 20.86 -5.67 20.04
C ASP A 53 19.65 -6.58 20.33
N PRO A 54 18.60 -6.17 21.08
CA PRO A 54 17.44 -7.03 21.31
C PRO A 54 16.66 -7.33 20.03
N LEU A 55 16.64 -6.39 19.08
CA LEU A 55 15.96 -6.56 17.79
C LEU A 55 16.76 -7.51 16.90
N ASP A 56 18.08 -7.38 16.88
CA ASP A 56 18.99 -8.22 16.09
C ASP A 56 19.08 -9.63 16.66
N ASP A 57 19.06 -9.79 17.99
CA ASP A 57 18.95 -11.09 18.67
C ASP A 57 17.61 -11.76 18.36
N PHE A 58 16.51 -11.01 18.41
CA PHE A 58 15.20 -11.54 18.02
C PHE A 58 15.16 -11.90 16.53
N ALA A 59 15.77 -11.09 15.67
CA ALA A 59 15.87 -11.33 14.24
C ALA A 59 16.68 -12.58 13.94
N SER A 60 17.85 -12.70 14.53
CA SER A 60 18.71 -13.86 14.37
C SER A 60 18.06 -15.12 14.93
N TRP A 61 17.36 -15.04 16.07
CA TRP A 61 16.57 -16.15 16.60
C TRP A 61 15.47 -16.59 15.64
N ALA A 62 14.66 -15.65 15.12
CA ALA A 62 13.58 -15.96 14.20
C ALA A 62 14.09 -16.63 12.91
N GLN A 63 15.23 -16.17 12.39
CA GLN A 63 15.86 -16.75 11.21
C GLN A 63 16.41 -18.15 11.48
N GLN A 64 17.08 -18.37 12.62
CA GLN A 64 17.65 -19.66 13.00
C GLN A 64 16.57 -20.70 13.32
N ASN A 65 15.48 -20.28 13.96
CA ASN A 65 14.40 -21.17 14.37
C ASN A 65 13.34 -21.39 13.27
N ARG A 66 13.48 -20.78 12.10
CA ARG A 66 12.50 -20.86 10.98
C ARG A 66 12.22 -22.29 10.53
N SER A 67 13.22 -23.17 10.53
CA SER A 67 13.09 -24.56 10.07
C SER A 67 12.69 -25.54 11.18
N SER A 68 12.95 -25.19 12.44
CA SER A 68 12.81 -26.09 13.59
C SER A 68 11.62 -25.78 14.50
N ASN A 69 11.14 -24.53 14.51
CA ASN A 69 10.02 -24.14 15.36
C ASN A 69 8.69 -24.65 14.80
N TRP A 70 7.80 -25.10 15.69
CA TRP A 70 6.44 -25.51 15.31
C TRP A 70 5.63 -24.36 14.69
N LEU A 71 5.78 -23.13 15.16
CA LEU A 71 5.05 -21.96 14.65
C LEU A 71 5.40 -21.72 13.18
N PHE A 72 6.69 -21.77 12.86
CA PHE A 72 7.17 -21.54 11.51
C PHE A 72 6.85 -22.69 10.56
N THR A 73 6.94 -23.93 11.03
CA THR A 73 6.65 -25.10 10.20
C THR A 73 5.17 -25.31 9.95
N VAL A 74 4.29 -25.00 10.91
CA VAL A 74 2.83 -25.19 10.80
C VAL A 74 2.13 -24.00 10.15
N ILE A 75 2.55 -22.76 10.46
CA ILE A 75 1.85 -21.55 9.98
C ILE A 75 2.62 -20.90 8.83
N PHE A 76 3.90 -20.58 9.03
CA PHE A 76 4.64 -19.79 8.05
C PHE A 76 5.07 -20.57 6.82
N ARG A 77 5.39 -21.87 6.94
CA ARG A 77 5.85 -22.69 5.81
C ARG A 77 4.73 -22.93 4.79
N PRO A 78 3.50 -23.32 5.15
CA PRO A 78 2.41 -23.44 4.18
C PRO A 78 2.11 -22.10 3.50
N LEU A 79 2.09 -21.00 4.27
CA LEU A 79 1.90 -19.66 3.72
C LEU A 79 2.99 -19.31 2.71
N THR A 80 4.26 -19.49 3.07
CA THR A 80 5.40 -19.25 2.19
C THR A 80 5.29 -20.10 0.92
N SER A 81 4.94 -21.38 1.05
CA SER A 81 4.78 -22.28 -0.10
C SER A 81 3.62 -21.87 -1.00
N LEU A 82 2.52 -21.38 -0.43
CA LEU A 82 1.37 -20.90 -1.19
C LEU A 82 1.75 -19.65 -2.00
N VAL A 83 2.50 -18.73 -1.37
CA VAL A 83 2.98 -17.52 -2.05
C VAL A 83 4.01 -17.88 -3.11
N SER A 84 5.03 -18.68 -2.79
CA SER A 84 6.08 -19.05 -3.74
C SER A 84 5.53 -19.84 -4.92
N THR A 85 4.71 -20.86 -4.67
CA THR A 85 4.07 -21.65 -5.74
C THR A 85 3.16 -20.76 -6.58
N GLY A 86 2.43 -19.82 -5.96
CA GLY A 86 1.60 -18.87 -6.69
C GLY A 86 2.41 -17.94 -7.59
N LEU A 87 3.54 -17.42 -7.08
CA LEU A 87 4.48 -16.60 -7.85
C LEU A 87 5.05 -17.39 -9.03
N GLU A 88 5.63 -18.57 -8.77
CA GLU A 88 6.17 -19.47 -9.80
C GLU A 88 5.12 -19.83 -10.84
N THR A 89 3.88 -20.13 -10.42
CA THR A 89 2.78 -20.44 -11.34
C THR A 89 2.45 -19.25 -12.25
N ILE A 90 2.40 -18.03 -11.70
CA ILE A 90 2.11 -16.82 -12.49
C ILE A 90 3.27 -16.52 -13.45
N GLU A 91 4.50 -16.61 -12.96
CA GLU A 91 5.72 -16.39 -13.73
C GLU A 91 5.82 -17.37 -14.89
N ASP A 92 5.73 -18.68 -14.63
CA ASP A 92 5.75 -19.74 -15.64
C ASP A 92 4.63 -19.56 -16.66
N THR A 93 3.44 -19.16 -16.21
CA THR A 93 2.30 -18.90 -17.11
C THR A 93 2.57 -17.69 -18.02
N LEU A 94 3.17 -16.63 -17.50
CA LEU A 94 3.52 -15.44 -18.28
C LEU A 94 4.68 -15.70 -19.25
N LEU A 95 5.68 -16.48 -18.84
CA LEU A 95 6.83 -16.85 -19.67
C LEU A 95 6.46 -17.90 -20.73
N TRP A 96 5.47 -18.74 -20.46
CA TRP A 96 4.93 -19.68 -21.44
C TRP A 96 4.29 -18.95 -22.63
N VAL A 97 3.75 -17.76 -22.40
CA VAL A 97 3.20 -16.91 -23.45
C VAL A 97 4.34 -16.21 -24.21
N PRO A 98 4.36 -16.25 -25.55
CA PRO A 98 5.37 -15.53 -26.32
C PRO A 98 5.40 -14.03 -26.00
N TRP A 99 6.59 -13.45 -25.90
CA TRP A 99 6.81 -12.08 -25.40
C TRP A 99 5.97 -11.00 -26.10
N PHE A 100 5.64 -11.17 -27.38
CA PHE A 100 4.86 -10.20 -28.15
C PHE A 100 3.36 -10.21 -27.82
N VAL A 101 2.85 -11.29 -27.23
CA VAL A 101 1.41 -11.44 -26.96
C VAL A 101 0.96 -10.49 -25.86
N ILE A 102 1.75 -10.28 -24.80
CA ILE A 102 1.39 -9.39 -23.69
C ILE A 102 1.24 -7.93 -24.14
N PRO A 103 2.22 -7.30 -24.83
CA PRO A 103 2.07 -5.96 -25.39
C PRO A 103 0.89 -5.86 -26.37
N ILE A 104 0.67 -6.85 -27.23
CA ILE A 104 -0.46 -6.84 -28.18
C ILE A 104 -1.79 -6.92 -27.44
N ALA A 105 -1.91 -7.75 -26.41
CA ALA A 105 -3.13 -7.85 -25.61
C ALA A 105 -3.44 -6.52 -24.91
N ILE A 106 -2.43 -5.88 -24.31
CA ILE A 106 -2.57 -4.56 -23.68
C ILE A 106 -2.96 -3.50 -24.72
N PHE A 107 -2.33 -3.51 -25.90
CA PHE A 107 -2.67 -2.62 -27.00
C PHE A 107 -4.15 -2.75 -27.39
N LEU A 108 -4.62 -3.97 -27.62
CA LEU A 108 -5.99 -4.24 -28.06
C LEU A 108 -7.00 -3.86 -26.97
N TYR A 109 -6.70 -4.17 -25.70
CA TYR A 109 -7.55 -3.82 -24.57
C TYR A 109 -7.70 -2.30 -24.40
N THR A 110 -6.59 -1.57 -24.45
CA THR A 110 -6.57 -0.11 -24.29
C THR A 110 -7.07 0.63 -25.54
N ALA A 111 -6.86 0.11 -26.75
CA ALA A 111 -7.40 0.70 -27.97
C ALA A 111 -8.94 0.71 -27.98
N ARG A 112 -9.58 -0.24 -27.26
CA ARG A 112 -11.05 -0.30 -27.12
C ARG A 112 -11.65 0.95 -26.46
N THR A 113 -10.90 1.68 -25.62
CA THR A 113 -11.37 2.92 -24.99
C THR A 113 -11.23 4.15 -25.91
N ARG A 114 -10.94 3.95 -27.21
CA ARG A 114 -10.68 4.97 -28.24
C ARG A 114 -9.46 5.86 -27.95
N ALA A 115 -8.61 5.49 -26.98
CA ALA A 115 -7.40 6.21 -26.63
C ALA A 115 -6.16 5.56 -27.29
N TRP A 116 -6.03 5.66 -28.62
CA TRP A 116 -4.96 4.99 -29.37
C TRP A 116 -3.55 5.42 -28.95
N LYS A 117 -3.37 6.68 -28.53
CA LYS A 117 -2.07 7.18 -28.05
C LYS A 117 -1.64 6.50 -26.74
N SER A 118 -2.57 6.31 -25.80
CA SER A 118 -2.26 5.60 -24.55
C SER A 118 -2.07 4.11 -24.78
N ALA A 119 -2.76 3.52 -25.76
CA ALA A 119 -2.56 2.13 -26.13
C ALA A 119 -1.14 1.86 -26.65
N ILE A 120 -0.66 2.71 -27.56
CA ILE A 120 0.72 2.65 -28.06
C ILE A 120 1.71 2.83 -26.90
N ALA A 121 1.50 3.85 -26.05
CA ALA A 121 2.37 4.14 -24.93
C ALA A 121 2.46 2.98 -23.92
N ALA A 122 1.34 2.37 -23.54
CA ALA A 122 1.30 1.25 -22.61
C ALA A 122 2.00 0.00 -23.16
N SER A 123 1.80 -0.28 -24.46
CA SER A 123 2.42 -1.42 -25.13
C SER A 123 3.94 -1.22 -25.27
N LEU A 124 4.36 0.00 -25.57
CA LEU A 124 5.78 0.39 -25.58
C LEU A 124 6.40 0.33 -24.18
N ALA A 125 5.67 0.69 -23.14
CA ALA A 125 6.17 0.62 -21.77
C ALA A 125 6.47 -0.82 -21.34
N ILE A 126 5.66 -1.80 -21.77
CA ILE A 126 5.87 -3.22 -21.45
C ILE A 126 6.98 -3.83 -22.32
N ILE A 127 7.08 -3.46 -23.59
CA ILE A 127 8.12 -4.03 -24.46
C ILE A 127 9.52 -3.45 -24.16
N TYR A 128 9.59 -2.21 -23.65
CA TYR A 128 10.85 -1.51 -23.42
C TYR A 128 11.82 -2.27 -22.50
N PRO A 129 11.42 -2.77 -21.30
CA PRO A 129 12.31 -3.60 -20.49
C PRO A 129 12.85 -4.83 -21.20
N GLY A 130 12.02 -5.47 -22.05
CA GLY A 130 12.44 -6.59 -22.89
C GLY A 130 13.54 -6.21 -23.90
N LEU A 131 13.45 -5.01 -24.49
CA LEU A 131 14.47 -4.50 -25.42
C LEU A 131 15.83 -4.24 -24.74
N VAL A 132 15.84 -3.98 -23.43
CA VAL A 132 17.06 -3.76 -22.63
C VAL A 132 17.59 -5.07 -22.03
N GLY A 133 16.93 -6.21 -22.31
CA GLY A 133 17.33 -7.52 -21.77
C GLY A 133 16.85 -7.79 -20.35
N LEU A 134 15.84 -7.04 -19.86
CA LEU A 134 15.24 -7.17 -18.53
C LEU A 134 13.86 -7.84 -18.58
N TRP A 135 13.62 -8.72 -19.56
CA TRP A 135 12.32 -9.37 -19.73
C TRP A 135 11.94 -10.21 -18.51
N ASP A 136 12.81 -11.12 -18.08
CA ASP A 136 12.52 -12.04 -16.98
C ASP A 136 12.27 -11.29 -15.66
N VAL A 137 13.10 -10.29 -15.35
CA VAL A 137 12.94 -9.42 -14.17
C VAL A 137 11.62 -8.62 -14.22
N THR A 138 11.19 -8.22 -15.42
CA THR A 138 9.89 -7.54 -15.60
C THR A 138 8.74 -8.50 -15.32
N ILE A 139 8.84 -9.74 -15.80
CA ILE A 139 7.83 -10.77 -15.55
C ILE A 139 7.79 -11.15 -14.08
N GLU A 140 8.94 -11.28 -13.39
CA GLU A 140 9.01 -11.50 -11.94
C GLU A 140 8.28 -10.38 -11.19
N THR A 141 8.50 -9.13 -11.57
CA THR A 141 7.82 -7.97 -10.97
C THR A 141 6.31 -8.01 -11.22
N LEU A 142 5.87 -8.36 -12.44
CA LEU A 142 4.46 -8.51 -12.78
C LEU A 142 3.80 -9.68 -12.03
N ALA A 143 4.51 -10.79 -11.86
CA ALA A 143 4.05 -11.95 -11.11
C ALA A 143 3.87 -11.60 -9.63
N LEU A 144 4.83 -10.88 -9.04
CA LEU A 144 4.75 -10.34 -7.69
C LEU A 144 3.53 -9.43 -7.50
N MET A 145 3.35 -8.44 -8.40
CA MET A 145 2.21 -7.54 -8.34
C MET A 145 0.88 -8.29 -8.50
N GLY A 146 0.80 -9.22 -9.45
CA GLY A 146 -0.38 -10.05 -9.67
C GLY A 146 -0.73 -10.90 -8.45
N MET A 147 0.26 -11.56 -7.84
CA MET A 147 0.06 -12.34 -6.63
C MET A 147 -0.38 -11.46 -5.46
N ALA A 148 0.23 -10.28 -5.29
CA ALA A 148 -0.16 -9.33 -4.25
C ALA A 148 -1.61 -8.85 -4.42
N ILE A 149 -2.05 -8.57 -5.67
CA ILE A 149 -3.44 -8.21 -5.96
C ILE A 149 -4.39 -9.35 -5.59
N VAL A 150 -4.09 -10.59 -6.03
CA VAL A 150 -4.92 -11.76 -5.73
C VAL A 150 -5.08 -11.96 -4.23
N LEU A 151 -3.98 -11.92 -3.48
CA LEU A 151 -4.00 -12.06 -2.02
C LEU A 151 -4.73 -10.89 -1.33
N SER A 152 -4.51 -9.66 -1.79
CA SER A 152 -5.15 -8.47 -1.21
C SER A 152 -6.66 -8.48 -1.44
N VAL A 153 -7.13 -8.94 -2.60
CA VAL A 153 -8.57 -9.13 -2.87
C VAL A 153 -9.13 -10.29 -2.06
N ALA A 154 -8.44 -11.44 -2.05
CA ALA A 154 -8.87 -12.64 -1.35
C ALA A 154 -9.01 -12.44 0.16
N LEU A 155 -8.18 -11.58 0.75
CA LEU A 155 -8.24 -11.23 2.18
C LEU A 155 -9.09 -9.98 2.43
N GLY A 156 -8.83 -8.91 1.67
CA GLY A 156 -9.42 -7.59 1.89
C GLY A 156 -10.93 -7.54 1.61
N VAL A 157 -11.42 -8.23 0.58
CA VAL A 157 -12.85 -8.23 0.27
C VAL A 157 -13.67 -8.95 1.36
N PRO A 158 -13.32 -10.18 1.80
CA PRO A 158 -14.03 -10.81 2.92
C PRO A 158 -13.98 -10.00 4.22
N ILE A 159 -12.82 -9.41 4.55
CA ILE A 159 -12.66 -8.55 5.74
C ILE A 159 -13.56 -7.31 5.62
N GLY A 160 -13.59 -6.67 4.45
CA GLY A 160 -14.45 -5.51 4.18
C GLY A 160 -15.94 -5.84 4.22
N ILE A 161 -16.35 -7.00 3.70
CA ILE A 161 -17.72 -7.50 3.81
C ILE A 161 -18.09 -7.72 5.28
N LEU A 162 -17.20 -8.34 6.07
CA LEU A 162 -17.43 -8.57 7.50
C LEU A 162 -17.56 -7.25 8.28
N ALA A 163 -16.70 -6.28 7.99
CA ALA A 163 -16.78 -4.92 8.54
C ALA A 163 -18.06 -4.20 8.12
N ALA A 164 -18.54 -4.40 6.89
CA ALA A 164 -19.81 -3.83 6.45
C ALA A 164 -20.99 -4.29 7.33
N PHE A 165 -21.04 -5.58 7.69
CA PHE A 165 -22.11 -6.16 8.49
C PHE A 165 -21.98 -5.96 10.00
N ARG A 166 -20.75 -5.94 10.55
CA ARG A 166 -20.51 -5.89 12.00
C ARG A 166 -19.83 -4.57 12.37
N ARG A 167 -20.62 -3.62 12.88
CA ARG A 167 -20.10 -2.32 13.36
C ARG A 167 -18.97 -2.46 14.39
N GLY A 168 -19.08 -3.41 15.33
CA GLY A 168 -18.02 -3.66 16.31
C GLY A 168 -16.71 -4.16 15.69
N PHE A 169 -16.77 -4.98 14.64
CA PHE A 169 -15.58 -5.45 13.92
C PHE A 169 -14.94 -4.32 13.11
N ASP A 170 -15.76 -3.50 12.44
CA ASP A 170 -15.31 -2.29 11.73
C ASP A 170 -14.58 -1.32 12.68
N THR A 171 -15.15 -1.03 13.85
CA THR A 171 -14.48 -0.19 14.86
C THR A 171 -13.17 -0.79 15.36
N ALA A 172 -13.10 -2.12 15.52
CA ALA A 172 -11.90 -2.79 16.01
C ALA A 172 -10.76 -2.83 14.97
N ILE A 173 -11.08 -2.98 13.68
CA ILE A 173 -10.07 -3.12 12.62
C ILE A 173 -9.56 -1.77 12.09
N ARG A 174 -10.36 -0.69 12.19
CA ARG A 174 -9.99 0.65 11.72
C ARG A 174 -8.62 1.14 12.19
N PRO A 175 -8.26 1.10 13.49
CA PRO A 175 -6.94 1.54 13.94
C PRO A 175 -5.79 0.77 13.28
N VAL A 176 -6.00 -0.52 13.02
CA VAL A 176 -5.01 -1.37 12.33
C VAL A 176 -4.86 -0.93 10.88
N LEU A 177 -5.97 -0.72 10.16
CA LEU A 177 -5.95 -0.24 8.77
C LEU A 177 -5.36 1.17 8.66
N ASP A 178 -5.61 2.03 9.65
CA ASP A 178 -5.07 3.39 9.71
C ASP A 178 -3.55 3.34 9.95
N ALA A 179 -3.09 2.51 10.89
CA ALA A 179 -1.66 2.27 11.10
C ALA A 179 -0.99 1.65 9.86
N MET A 180 -1.71 0.79 9.13
CA MET A 180 -1.21 0.16 7.91
C MET A 180 -0.96 1.16 6.77
N GLN A 181 -1.61 2.33 6.79
CA GLN A 181 -1.45 3.37 5.78
C GLN A 181 -0.45 4.46 6.17
N THR A 182 -0.14 4.61 7.46
CA THR A 182 0.75 5.67 7.94
C THR A 182 2.22 5.26 7.96
N ILE A 183 2.50 3.96 8.01
CA ILE A 183 3.87 3.43 8.00
C ILE A 183 4.38 3.37 6.53
N PRO A 184 5.58 3.88 6.24
CA PRO A 184 6.17 3.79 4.91
C PRO A 184 6.44 2.35 4.45
N ALA A 185 6.33 2.10 3.14
CA ALA A 185 6.49 0.76 2.56
C ALA A 185 7.78 0.00 2.95
N PRO A 186 8.98 0.63 2.96
CA PRO A 186 10.22 -0.07 3.32
C PRO A 186 10.22 -0.62 4.76
N VAL A 187 9.45 -0.01 5.66
CA VAL A 187 9.35 -0.44 7.06
C VAL A 187 8.64 -1.79 7.17
N TYR A 188 7.69 -2.09 6.27
CA TYR A 188 7.06 -3.41 6.22
C TYR A 188 8.00 -4.51 5.73
N PHE A 189 8.97 -4.15 4.90
CA PHE A 189 9.89 -5.13 4.32
C PHE A 189 10.84 -5.72 5.37
N VAL A 190 11.29 -4.91 6.34
CA VAL A 190 12.22 -5.32 7.41
C VAL A 190 11.73 -6.56 8.18
N PRO A 191 10.54 -6.56 8.81
CA PRO A 191 10.05 -7.74 9.51
C PRO A 191 9.78 -8.90 8.55
N MET A 192 9.33 -8.66 7.31
CA MET A 192 9.09 -9.75 6.37
C MET A 192 10.38 -10.49 6.02
N VAL A 193 11.49 -9.79 5.76
CA VAL A 193 12.79 -10.43 5.50
C VAL A 193 13.30 -11.17 6.73
N MET A 194 13.09 -10.63 7.92
CA MET A 194 13.45 -11.29 9.17
C MET A 194 12.71 -12.63 9.34
N PHE A 195 11.39 -12.67 9.11
CA PHE A 195 10.60 -13.89 9.28
C PHE A 195 10.74 -14.87 8.11
N PHE A 196 10.84 -14.39 6.86
CA PHE A 196 10.77 -15.23 5.66
C PHE A 196 12.08 -15.36 4.88
N GLY A 197 13.13 -14.61 5.25
CA GLY A 197 14.39 -14.53 4.51
C GLY A 197 14.29 -13.52 3.35
N ILE A 198 15.39 -13.35 2.61
CA ILE A 198 15.42 -12.49 1.42
C ILE A 198 14.80 -13.24 0.24
N GLY A 199 13.91 -12.60 -0.50
CA GLY A 199 13.30 -13.18 -1.70
C GLY A 199 12.03 -12.45 -2.18
N PRO A 200 11.32 -13.01 -3.17
CA PRO A 200 10.09 -12.41 -3.70
C PRO A 200 8.88 -12.56 -2.76
N VAL A 201 8.86 -13.60 -1.92
CA VAL A 201 7.79 -13.82 -0.92
C VAL A 201 7.65 -12.67 0.09
N PRO A 202 8.70 -12.24 0.83
CA PRO A 202 8.57 -11.13 1.78
C PRO A 202 8.18 -9.82 1.08
N ALA A 203 8.65 -9.57 -0.14
CA ALA A 203 8.27 -8.41 -0.93
C ALA A 203 6.76 -8.46 -1.27
N THR A 204 6.27 -9.60 -1.74
CA THR A 204 4.83 -9.82 -2.01
C THR A 204 3.99 -9.58 -0.76
N LEU A 205 4.38 -10.14 0.39
CA LEU A 205 3.64 -9.98 1.65
C LEU A 205 3.63 -8.53 2.15
N ALA A 206 4.76 -7.82 2.03
CA ALA A 206 4.83 -6.39 2.35
C ALA A 206 3.90 -5.56 1.45
N THR A 207 3.86 -5.86 0.15
CA THR A 207 2.93 -5.22 -0.79
C THR A 207 1.47 -5.51 -0.44
N VAL A 208 1.14 -6.74 -0.03
CA VAL A 208 -0.22 -7.10 0.42
C VAL A 208 -0.62 -6.27 1.65
N ILE A 209 0.27 -6.15 2.64
CA ILE A 209 0.01 -5.32 3.84
C ILE A 209 -0.28 -3.87 3.44
N TYR A 210 0.48 -3.32 2.48
CA TYR A 210 0.29 -1.97 2.01
C TYR A 210 -1.02 -1.78 1.20
N ALA A 211 -1.42 -2.78 0.42
CA ALA A 211 -2.60 -2.71 -0.45
C ALA A 211 -3.93 -3.09 0.25
N LEU A 212 -3.88 -3.80 1.37
CA LEU A 212 -5.08 -4.25 2.11
C LEU A 212 -6.01 -3.11 2.56
N PRO A 213 -5.52 -1.99 3.14
CA PRO A 213 -6.39 -0.94 3.69
C PRO A 213 -7.37 -0.32 2.69
N PRO A 214 -6.97 0.14 1.48
CA PRO A 214 -7.93 0.66 0.51
C PRO A 214 -8.96 -0.39 0.07
N VAL A 215 -8.54 -1.65 -0.16
CA VAL A 215 -9.46 -2.75 -0.53
C VAL A 215 -10.52 -2.97 0.55
N VAL A 216 -10.12 -3.07 1.81
CA VAL A 216 -11.04 -3.28 2.94
C VAL A 216 -12.00 -2.10 3.10
N ARG A 217 -11.48 -0.87 3.07
CA ARG A 217 -12.29 0.35 3.25
C ARG A 217 -13.30 0.56 2.13
N LEU A 218 -12.86 0.43 0.87
CA LEU A 218 -13.73 0.64 -0.28
C LEU A 218 -14.74 -0.50 -0.45
N THR A 219 -14.39 -1.73 -0.04
CA THR A 219 -15.38 -2.80 0.08
C THR A 219 -16.42 -2.50 1.15
N THR A 220 -15.98 -2.06 2.33
CA THR A 220 -16.89 -1.71 3.44
C THR A 220 -17.84 -0.58 3.04
N LEU A 221 -17.30 0.46 2.41
CA LEU A 221 -18.06 1.61 1.92
C LEU A 221 -19.00 1.22 0.78
N GLY A 222 -18.53 0.44 -0.18
CA GLY A 222 -19.32 -0.02 -1.32
C GLY A 222 -20.55 -0.81 -0.87
N ILE A 223 -20.39 -1.77 0.04
CA ILE A 223 -21.50 -2.59 0.55
C ILE A 223 -22.50 -1.75 1.38
N ARG A 224 -22.01 -0.82 2.21
CA ARG A 224 -22.88 0.06 3.01
C ARG A 224 -23.55 1.16 2.18
N GLY A 225 -22.97 1.54 1.04
CA GLY A 225 -23.49 2.57 0.14
C GLY A 225 -24.62 2.10 -0.77
N VAL A 226 -24.98 0.80 -0.73
CA VAL A 226 -26.09 0.25 -1.51
C VAL A 226 -27.42 0.82 -1.00
N ALA A 227 -28.25 1.30 -1.90
CA ALA A 227 -29.53 1.94 -1.58
C ALA A 227 -30.43 1.03 -0.72
N GLU A 228 -30.87 1.55 0.42
CA GLU A 228 -31.69 0.83 1.40
C GLU A 228 -32.98 0.30 0.77
N GLN A 229 -33.60 1.06 -0.15
CA GLN A 229 -34.82 0.65 -0.85
C GLN A 229 -34.63 -0.63 -1.67
N SER A 230 -33.44 -0.85 -2.24
CA SER A 230 -33.14 -2.07 -3.00
C SER A 230 -32.99 -3.29 -2.07
N VAL A 231 -32.47 -3.07 -0.86
CA VAL A 231 -32.31 -4.10 0.17
C VAL A 231 -33.66 -4.45 0.81
N GLU A 232 -34.46 -3.43 1.13
CA GLU A 232 -35.82 -3.61 1.68
C GLU A 232 -36.72 -4.35 0.68
N ALA A 233 -36.68 -3.98 -0.61
CA ALA A 233 -37.46 -4.66 -1.65
C ALA A 233 -37.18 -6.17 -1.69
N LEU A 234 -35.91 -6.60 -1.71
CA LEU A 234 -35.57 -8.04 -1.67
C LEU A 234 -35.99 -8.71 -0.37
N THR A 235 -35.90 -7.98 0.75
CA THR A 235 -36.31 -8.49 2.06
C THR A 235 -37.82 -8.75 2.08
N MET A 236 -38.62 -7.90 1.44
CA MET A 236 -40.07 -8.11 1.24
C MET A 236 -40.37 -9.33 0.36
N PHE A 237 -39.49 -9.67 -0.59
CA PHE A 237 -39.56 -10.91 -1.36
C PHE A 237 -39.02 -12.15 -0.61
N GLY A 238 -38.70 -12.03 0.69
CA GLY A 238 -38.24 -13.15 1.52
C GLY A 238 -36.78 -13.55 1.30
N ALA A 239 -35.96 -12.69 0.70
CA ALA A 239 -34.55 -12.99 0.48
C ALA A 239 -33.76 -13.03 1.80
N THR A 240 -32.90 -14.04 1.94
CA THR A 240 -31.98 -14.11 3.08
C THR A 240 -30.84 -13.10 2.96
N ARG A 241 -30.19 -12.73 4.06
CA ARG A 241 -29.04 -11.81 4.06
C ARG A 241 -27.94 -12.21 3.07
N TRP A 242 -27.70 -13.51 2.91
CA TRP A 242 -26.71 -14.03 1.97
C TRP A 242 -27.15 -13.88 0.51
N GLN A 243 -28.44 -14.07 0.24
CA GLN A 243 -29.02 -13.83 -1.08
C GLN A 243 -28.98 -12.35 -1.43
N THR A 244 -29.35 -11.47 -0.50
CA THR A 244 -29.26 -10.01 -0.67
C THR A 244 -27.82 -9.55 -0.92
N LEU A 245 -26.86 -10.08 -0.16
CA LEU A 245 -25.44 -9.77 -0.35
C LEU A 245 -24.96 -10.17 -1.75
N ARG A 246 -25.13 -11.43 -2.14
CA ARG A 246 -24.59 -11.96 -3.40
C ARG A 246 -25.30 -11.43 -4.64
N LYS A 247 -26.62 -11.22 -4.57
CA LYS A 247 -27.43 -10.86 -5.75
C LYS A 247 -27.60 -9.36 -5.95
N VAL A 248 -27.43 -8.55 -4.90
CA VAL A 248 -27.64 -7.10 -4.99
C VAL A 248 -26.45 -6.32 -4.45
N GLN A 249 -26.05 -6.54 -3.21
CA GLN A 249 -25.04 -5.66 -2.61
C GLN A 249 -23.68 -5.79 -3.30
N ILE A 250 -23.18 -7.01 -3.52
CA ILE A 250 -21.88 -7.22 -4.20
C ILE A 250 -21.91 -6.68 -5.63
N PRO A 251 -22.90 -7.02 -6.49
CA PRO A 251 -22.96 -6.47 -7.85
C PRO A 251 -23.01 -4.94 -7.90
N MET A 252 -23.79 -4.31 -7.00
CA MET A 252 -23.91 -2.84 -6.96
C MET A 252 -22.69 -2.17 -6.34
N ALA A 253 -22.01 -2.82 -5.39
CA ALA A 253 -20.79 -2.32 -4.77
C ALA A 253 -19.53 -2.57 -5.60
N LEU A 254 -19.60 -3.41 -6.64
CA LEU A 254 -18.45 -3.85 -7.43
C LEU A 254 -17.61 -2.68 -7.97
N PRO A 255 -18.18 -1.58 -8.52
CA PRO A 255 -17.37 -0.45 -8.98
C PRO A 255 -16.53 0.17 -7.86
N THR A 256 -17.09 0.29 -6.66
CA THR A 256 -16.40 0.82 -5.47
C THR A 256 -15.34 -0.16 -4.96
N ILE A 257 -15.64 -1.47 -4.94
CA ILE A 257 -14.66 -2.51 -4.57
C ILE A 257 -13.47 -2.46 -5.52
N MET A 258 -13.73 -2.43 -6.83
CA MET A 258 -12.69 -2.40 -7.86
C MET A 258 -11.85 -1.12 -7.82
N ALA A 259 -12.42 0.01 -7.37
CA ALA A 259 -11.64 1.23 -7.14
C ALA A 259 -10.59 1.09 -6.02
N GLY A 260 -10.75 0.11 -5.13
CA GLY A 260 -9.78 -0.19 -4.09
C GLY A 260 -8.74 -1.23 -4.47
N VAL A 261 -8.94 -1.91 -5.60
CA VAL A 261 -7.94 -2.83 -6.18
C VAL A 261 -7.00 -1.99 -7.03
N THR A 262 -5.90 -1.53 -6.42
CA THR A 262 -4.90 -0.64 -7.02
C THR A 262 -3.49 -1.19 -6.90
#